data_AF-A0A109K0V1-F1
#
_entry.id   AF-A0A109K0V1-F1
#
_cell.length_a   1.000
_cell.length_b   1.000
_cell.length_c   1.000
_cell.angle_alpha   90.00
_cell.angle_beta   90.00
_cell.angle_gamma   90.00
#
_symmetry.space_group_name_H-M   'P 1'
#
loop_
_entity.id
_entity.type
_entity.pdbx_description
1 polymer ?
#
loop_
_entity_poly.entity_id
_entity_poly.type
_entity_poly.pdbx_seq_one_letter_code
_entity_poly.pdbx_strand_id
1 'polypeptide(L)'
;MAGALLTALVTQPAMRGAMASPNAAGEDASLLYLQASDWEKQPAPHKIALAADFMRIFCTDQTMSPVSLADCLDRDKADGALFERAIACVSAR
;
A
#
# COMPACT_ATOMS: atom_id res chain seq x y z
N MET A 1 -20.98 20.39 -54.85
CA MET A 1 -19.95 19.59 -54.14
C MET A 1 -19.46 20.45 -53.00
N ALA A 2 -19.93 20.20 -51.78
CA ALA A 2 -19.68 21.07 -50.64
C ALA A 2 -19.62 20.27 -49.34
N GLY A 3 -18.57 20.56 -48.56
CA GLY A 3 -18.47 20.30 -47.13
C GLY A 3 -17.91 18.92 -46.77
N ALA A 4 -17.09 18.76 -45.73
CA ALA A 4 -16.35 19.70 -44.92
C ALA A 4 -15.26 18.86 -44.21
N LEU A 5 -14.08 19.44 -44.02
CA LEU A 5 -12.97 18.83 -43.30
C LEU A 5 -13.38 18.55 -41.84
N LEU A 6 -13.27 17.30 -41.41
CA LEU A 6 -13.39 16.91 -40.00
C LEU A 6 -11.98 16.88 -39.37
N THR A 7 -11.63 17.96 -38.70
CA THR A 7 -10.45 18.09 -37.84
C THR A 7 -10.65 17.26 -36.57
N ALA A 8 -9.98 16.11 -36.49
CA ALA A 8 -9.88 15.32 -35.27
C ALA A 8 -8.85 15.94 -34.31
N LEU A 9 -9.30 16.86 -33.44
CA LEU A 9 -8.57 17.27 -32.24
C LEU A 9 -9.00 16.38 -31.07
N VAL A 10 -8.28 15.28 -30.85
CA VAL A 10 -8.40 14.52 -29.60
C VAL A 10 -7.56 15.23 -28.55
N THR A 11 -8.26 16.03 -27.73
CA THR A 11 -7.74 16.68 -26.53
C THR A 11 -7.37 15.60 -25.52
N GLN A 12 -6.08 15.39 -25.28
CA GLN A 12 -5.58 14.45 -24.28
C GLN A 12 -5.84 15.03 -22.87
N PRO A 13 -6.41 14.27 -21.93
CA PRO A 13 -6.47 14.71 -20.54
C PRO A 13 -5.06 14.71 -19.96
N ALA A 14 -4.55 15.91 -19.69
CA ALA A 14 -3.42 16.13 -18.81
C ALA A 14 -3.80 15.63 -17.41
N MET A 15 -3.51 14.36 -17.12
CA MET A 15 -3.54 13.86 -15.76
C MET A 15 -2.29 14.41 -15.07
N ARG A 16 -2.51 15.61 -14.52
CA ARG A 16 -1.73 16.25 -13.46
C ARG A 16 -0.89 15.23 -12.72
N GLY A 17 0.43 15.38 -12.84
CA GLY A 17 1.39 14.65 -12.04
C GLY A 17 1.01 14.75 -10.58
N ALA A 18 0.66 13.62 -9.99
CA ALA A 18 1.04 13.36 -8.63
C ALA A 18 2.58 13.36 -8.65
N MET A 19 3.19 14.49 -8.29
CA MET A 19 4.53 14.46 -7.75
C MET A 19 4.43 13.64 -6.45
N ALA A 20 4.47 12.31 -6.58
CA ALA A 20 4.95 11.47 -5.51
C ALA A 20 6.39 11.93 -5.30
N SER A 21 6.58 12.82 -4.33
CA SER A 21 7.90 13.17 -3.84
C SER A 21 8.51 11.85 -3.34
N PRO A 22 9.60 11.33 -3.95
CA PRO A 22 10.35 10.25 -3.34
C PRO A 22 11.23 10.87 -2.25
N ASN A 23 10.62 11.49 -1.25
CA ASN A 23 11.35 11.95 -0.08
C ASN A 23 11.55 10.73 0.82
N ALA A 24 12.74 10.15 0.70
CA ALA A 24 13.35 9.25 1.65
C ALA A 24 12.56 7.95 1.94
N ALA A 25 12.25 7.19 0.88
CA ALA A 25 12.18 5.74 1.00
C ALA A 25 13.61 5.21 1.17
N GLY A 26 14.10 5.24 2.41
CA GLY A 26 15.16 4.32 2.81
C GLY A 26 14.56 2.92 2.76
N GLU A 27 14.62 2.33 1.56
CA GLU A 27 14.08 1.02 1.21
C GLU A 27 12.54 0.94 1.25
N ASP A 28 11.93 0.69 0.07
CA ASP A 28 10.58 0.12 -0.06
C ASP A 28 10.56 -1.25 0.64
N ALA A 29 10.62 -1.25 1.96
CA ALA A 29 10.60 -2.44 2.78
C ALA A 29 9.16 -2.92 2.81
N SER A 30 8.77 -3.63 1.74
CA SER A 30 7.53 -4.39 1.71
C SER A 30 7.44 -5.21 3.00
N LEU A 31 6.24 -5.26 3.57
CA LEU A 31 5.95 -6.02 4.79
C LEU A 31 6.46 -7.47 4.71
N LEU A 32 6.62 -7.99 3.48
CA LEU A 32 7.24 -9.28 3.15
C LEU A 32 8.66 -9.50 3.68
N TYR A 33 9.50 -8.45 3.67
CA TYR A 33 10.92 -8.54 4.02
C TYR A 33 11.27 -7.76 5.27
N LEU A 34 10.30 -7.05 5.84
CA LEU A 34 10.51 -6.23 7.01
C LEU A 34 10.69 -7.09 8.26
N GLN A 35 11.77 -6.84 8.99
CA GLN A 35 12.02 -7.46 10.28
C GLN A 35 11.16 -6.80 11.38
N ALA A 36 10.79 -7.57 12.39
CA ALA A 36 9.98 -7.07 13.51
C ALA A 36 10.63 -5.87 14.24
N SER A 37 11.96 -5.86 14.35
CA SER A 37 12.69 -4.74 14.96
C SER A 37 12.59 -3.44 14.16
N ASP A 38 12.42 -3.53 12.85
CA ASP A 38 12.32 -2.36 11.98
C ASP A 38 10.88 -1.87 11.90
N TRP A 39 9.91 -2.78 11.96
CA TRP A 39 8.51 -2.44 12.16
C TRP A 39 8.31 -1.52 13.37
N GLU A 40 8.86 -1.85 14.54
CA GLU A 40 8.68 -1.04 15.77
C GLU A 40 9.22 0.39 15.63
N LYS A 41 10.22 0.61 14.77
CA LYS A 41 10.82 1.93 14.52
C LYS A 41 10.02 2.78 13.54
N GLN A 42 9.12 2.17 12.77
CA GLN A 42 8.33 2.88 11.77
C GLN A 42 7.28 3.78 12.43
N PRO A 43 7.09 5.00 11.91
CA PRO A 43 5.99 5.84 12.37
C PRO A 43 4.65 5.24 11.96
N ALA A 44 3.62 5.45 12.79
CA ALA A 44 2.25 4.96 12.55
C ALA A 44 1.71 5.17 11.11
N PRO A 45 1.84 6.35 10.46
CA PRO A 45 1.37 6.51 9.08
C PRO A 45 2.08 5.58 8.09
N HIS A 46 3.36 5.27 8.31
CA HIS A 46 4.12 4.38 7.45
C HIS A 46 3.69 2.91 7.64
N LYS A 47 3.45 2.48 8.88
CA LYS A 47 2.90 1.15 9.19
C LYS A 47 1.57 0.89 8.48
N ILE A 48 0.68 1.89 8.48
CA ILE A 48 -0.61 1.83 7.80
C ILE A 48 -0.44 1.71 6.28
N ALA A 49 0.52 2.44 5.69
CA ALA A 49 0.82 2.34 4.26
C ALA A 49 1.31 0.94 3.89
N LEU A 50 2.26 0.37 4.65
CA LEU A 50 2.76 -0.99 4.46
C LEU A 50 1.65 -2.05 4.58
N ALA A 51 0.77 -1.90 5.58
CA ALA A 51 -0.38 -2.76 5.74
C ALA A 51 -1.34 -2.66 4.54
N ALA A 52 -1.58 -1.46 4.02
CA ALA A 52 -2.42 -1.25 2.85
C ALA A 52 -1.82 -1.92 1.60
N ASP A 53 -0.51 -1.81 1.38
CA ASP A 53 0.16 -2.45 0.26
C ASP A 53 0.15 -3.98 0.37
N PHE A 54 0.38 -4.52 1.57
CA PHE A 54 0.23 -5.95 1.82
C PHE A 54 -1.17 -6.44 1.48
N MET A 55 -2.20 -5.77 1.99
CA MET A 55 -3.58 -6.14 1.75
C MET A 55 -3.96 -6.06 0.27
N ARG A 56 -3.47 -5.04 -0.45
CA ARG A 56 -3.70 -4.89 -1.88
C ARG A 56 -3.17 -6.08 -2.70
N ILE A 57 -2.07 -6.70 -2.24
CA ILE A 57 -1.41 -7.80 -2.95
C ILE A 57 -1.97 -9.16 -2.52
N PHE A 58 -2.21 -9.37 -1.22
CA PHE A 58 -2.50 -10.69 -0.66
C PHE A 58 -3.96 -10.89 -0.23
N CYS A 59 -4.71 -9.83 0.04
CA CYS A 59 -6.09 -9.91 0.51
C CYS A 59 -7.05 -9.64 -0.65
N THR A 60 -7.79 -10.66 -1.08
CA THR A 60 -8.87 -10.51 -2.09
C THR A 60 -10.16 -9.98 -1.46
N ASP A 61 -10.38 -10.24 -0.17
CA ASP A 61 -11.48 -9.71 0.62
C ASP A 61 -10.98 -8.62 1.58
N GLN A 62 -11.65 -7.46 1.57
CA GLN A 62 -11.27 -6.26 2.31
C GLN A 62 -12.09 -6.08 3.59
N THR A 63 -12.55 -7.16 4.22
CA THR A 63 -13.30 -7.06 5.49
C THR A 63 -12.48 -6.43 6.62
N MET A 64 -11.15 -6.62 6.63
CA MET A 64 -10.22 -5.95 7.53
C MET A 64 -9.75 -4.62 6.91
N SER A 65 -9.55 -3.59 7.73
CA SER A 65 -8.94 -2.33 7.26
C SER A 65 -7.42 -2.34 7.45
N PRO A 66 -6.66 -1.55 6.67
CA PRO A 66 -5.20 -1.42 6.86
C PRO A 66 -4.81 -0.95 8.27
N VAL A 67 -5.62 -0.08 8.87
CA VAL A 67 -5.42 0.38 10.26
C VAL A 67 -5.58 -0.78 11.24
N SER A 68 -6.63 -1.59 11.09
CA SER A 68 -6.83 -2.77 11.94
C SER A 68 -5.73 -3.81 11.80
N LEU A 69 -5.16 -3.97 10.59
CA LEU A 69 -4.02 -4.84 10.37
C LEU A 69 -2.75 -4.30 11.04
N ALA A 70 -2.45 -3.01 10.87
CA ALA A 70 -1.31 -2.36 11.54
C ALA A 70 -1.43 -2.46 13.07
N ASP A 71 -2.63 -2.23 13.63
CA ASP A 71 -2.90 -2.40 15.06
C ASP A 71 -2.73 -3.85 15.53
N CYS A 72 -3.10 -4.82 14.69
CA CYS A 72 -2.91 -6.23 15.01
C CYS A 72 -1.43 -6.58 15.07
N LEU A 73 -0.64 -6.12 14.09
CA LEU A 73 0.80 -6.30 14.06
C LEU A 73 1.50 -5.60 15.24
N ASP A 74 1.06 -4.41 15.64
CA ASP A 74 1.62 -3.71 16.80
C ASP A 74 1.38 -4.44 18.14
N ARG A 75 0.25 -5.16 18.25
CA ARG A 75 -0.09 -5.93 19.44
C ARG A 75 0.56 -7.31 19.47
N ASP A 76 0.64 -7.96 18.31
CA ASP A 76 1.26 -9.27 18.18
C ASP A 76 2.78 -9.14 18.19
N LYS A 77 3.40 -9.15 19.37
CA LYS A 77 4.86 -9.06 19.50
C LYS A 77 5.58 -10.40 19.32
N ALA A 78 4.97 -11.36 18.61
CA ALA A 78 5.62 -12.63 18.30
C ALA A 78 6.93 -12.39 17.55
N ASP A 79 7.98 -13.09 17.99
CA ASP A 79 9.23 -13.20 17.24
C ASP A 79 8.95 -13.95 15.94
N GLY A 80 9.26 -13.33 14.79
CA GLY A 80 8.98 -13.93 13.49
C GLY A 80 8.91 -12.90 12.37
N ALA A 81 8.81 -13.39 11.15
CA ALA A 81 8.65 -12.55 9.98
C ALA A 81 7.26 -11.89 9.95
N LEU A 82 7.23 -10.64 9.50
CA LEU A 82 6.03 -9.80 9.50
C LEU A 82 4.95 -10.33 8.56
N PHE A 83 5.36 -11.04 7.50
CA PHE A 83 4.45 -11.68 6.56
C PHE A 83 3.52 -12.69 7.27
N GLU A 84 4.08 -13.65 8.00
CA GLU A 84 3.33 -14.72 8.66
C GLU A 84 2.40 -14.14 9.73
N ARG A 85 2.87 -13.13 10.46
CA ARG A 85 2.04 -12.39 11.43
C ARG A 85 0.89 -11.65 10.75
N ALA A 86 1.13 -11.04 9.59
CA ALA A 86 0.08 -10.38 8.83
C ALA A 86 -0.98 -11.38 8.34
N ILE A 87 -0.56 -12.56 7.84
CA ILE A 87 -1.46 -13.66 7.47
C ILE A 87 -2.28 -14.14 8.68
N ALA A 88 -1.65 -14.30 9.85
CA ALA A 88 -2.35 -14.67 11.09
C ALA A 88 -3.41 -13.62 11.48
N CYS A 89 -3.05 -12.33 11.41
CA CYS A 89 -3.97 -11.23 11.70
C CYS A 89 -5.18 -11.21 10.77
N VAL A 90 -5.00 -11.37 9.46
CA VAL A 90 -6.13 -11.34 8.50
C VAL A 90 -6.97 -12.61 8.54
N SER A 91 -6.38 -13.76 8.90
CA SER A 91 -7.09 -15.05 8.98
C SER A 91 -7.82 -15.28 10.30
N ALA A 92 -7.46 -14.56 11.37
CA ALA A 92 -8.13 -14.64 12.67
C ALA A 92 -9.49 -13.92 12.73
N ARG A 93 -10.05 -13.51 11.58
CA ARG A 93 -11.32 -12.78 11.47
C ARG A 93 -12.45 -13.65 10.93
#